data_AF-A0A949CKV6-F1
#
_entry.id   AF-A0A949CKV6-F1
#
_cell.length_a   1.000
_cell.length_b   1.000
_cell.length_c   1.000
_cell.angle_alpha   90.00
_cell.angle_beta   90.00
_cell.angle_gamma   90.00
#
_symmetry.space_group_name_H-M   'P 1'
#
loop_
_entity.id
_entity.type
_entity.pdbx_description
1 polymer ?
#
loop_
_entity_poly.entity_id
_entity_poly.type
_entity_poly.pdbx_seq_one_letter_code
_entity_poly.pdbx_strand_id
1 'polypeptide(L)'
;MNQLTPEERTTGQNNYYEAVGFTRREFMQGIVAAGAVSGGGLGAMYFGYSKVNDPVRVGVIGTGDEGNVLIGGCNPDYVTVKAIADIRPYSIYRAFHGDWSSPAANSARPGLIKQYKYASEAEARKNVKVYDATNGGIDALLKDDEIEAVIIALPLHLHAPI
;
A
#
# COMPACT_ATOMS: atom_id res chain seq x y z
N MET A 1 -35.34 28.93 7.82
CA MET A 1 -34.07 29.15 7.08
C MET A 1 -34.35 30.26 6.07
N ASN A 2 -33.80 31.45 6.27
CA ASN A 2 -33.91 32.52 5.27
C ASN A 2 -33.15 32.07 4.02
N GLN A 3 -33.84 31.98 2.88
CA GLN A 3 -33.20 31.70 1.61
C GLN A 3 -32.43 32.95 1.16
N LEU A 4 -31.17 32.77 0.76
CA LEU A 4 -30.36 33.81 0.16
C LEU A 4 -31.09 34.45 -1.03
N THR A 5 -31.04 35.78 -1.14
CA THR A 5 -31.57 36.50 -2.31
C THR A 5 -30.76 36.14 -3.57
N PRO A 6 -31.30 36.41 -4.77
CA PRO A 6 -30.55 36.22 -6.01
C PRO A 6 -29.19 36.95 -6.00
N GLU A 7 -29.15 38.19 -5.52
CA GLU A 7 -27.92 39.00 -5.47
C GLU A 7 -26.88 38.44 -4.50
N GLU A 8 -27.31 37.96 -3.33
CA GLU A 8 -26.42 37.35 -2.35
C GLU A 8 -25.80 36.05 -2.87
N ARG A 9 -26.57 35.25 -3.64
CA ARG A 9 -26.06 34.05 -4.29
C ARG A 9 -25.02 34.38 -5.36
N THR A 10 -25.30 35.39 -6.19
CA THR A 10 -24.36 35.85 -7.23
C THR A 10 -23.08 36.39 -6.60
N THR A 11 -23.19 37.21 -5.56
CA THR A 11 -22.04 37.75 -4.83
C THR A 11 -21.20 36.63 -4.21
N GLY A 12 -21.84 35.65 -3.56
CA GLY A 12 -21.15 34.49 -3.00
C GLY A 12 -20.44 33.63 -4.06
N GLN A 13 -21.07 33.42 -5.23
CA GLN A 13 -20.42 32.73 -6.35
C GLN A 13 -19.22 33.50 -6.89
N ASN A 14 -19.34 34.81 -7.09
CA ASN A 14 -18.24 35.64 -7.59
C ASN A 14 -17.07 35.64 -6.62
N ASN A 15 -17.32 35.85 -5.32
CA ASN A 15 -16.29 35.80 -4.29
C ASN A 15 -15.60 34.42 -4.24
N TYR A 16 -16.36 33.33 -4.38
CA TYR A 16 -15.79 31.99 -4.47
C TYR A 16 -14.85 31.88 -5.67
N TYR A 17 -15.31 32.21 -6.88
CA TYR A 17 -14.50 32.09 -8.10
C TYR A 17 -13.28 33.02 -8.11
N GLU A 18 -13.39 34.21 -7.53
CA GLU A 18 -12.26 35.12 -7.33
C GLU A 18 -11.22 34.51 -6.37
N ALA A 19 -11.66 33.88 -5.28
CA ALA A 19 -10.77 33.25 -4.31
C ALA A 19 -10.09 31.97 -4.82
N VAL A 20 -10.81 31.07 -5.53
CA VAL A 20 -10.19 29.88 -6.12
C VAL A 20 -9.43 30.17 -7.42
N GLY A 21 -9.74 31.27 -8.13
CA GLY A 21 -9.04 31.70 -9.34
C GLY A 21 -9.29 30.87 -10.60
N PHE A 22 -10.10 29.80 -10.51
CA PHE A 22 -10.50 28.98 -11.65
C PHE A 22 -11.84 28.27 -11.39
N THR A 23 -12.57 28.00 -12.46
CA THR A 23 -13.74 27.13 -12.45
C THR A 23 -13.34 25.66 -12.52
N ARG A 24 -14.28 24.75 -12.17
CA ARG A 24 -14.07 23.30 -12.35
C ARG A 24 -13.75 22.93 -13.81
N ARG A 25 -14.35 23.63 -14.78
CA ARG A 25 -14.12 23.39 -16.21
C ARG A 25 -12.70 23.80 -16.60
N GLU A 26 -12.25 24.97 -16.17
CA GLU A 26 -10.90 25.47 -16.43
C GLU A 26 -9.85 24.58 -15.75
N PHE A 27 -10.13 24.09 -14.54
CA PHE A 27 -9.28 23.10 -13.87
C PHE A 27 -9.16 21.82 -14.70
N MET A 28 -10.28 21.25 -15.16
CA MET A 28 -10.28 20.05 -15.99
C MET A 28 -9.58 20.26 -17.34
N GLN A 29 -9.79 21.41 -17.98
CA GLN A 29 -9.09 21.78 -19.22
C GLN A 29 -7.59 21.98 -18.99
N GLY A 30 -7.20 22.64 -17.90
CA GLY A 30 -5.81 22.82 -17.49
C GLY A 30 -5.11 21.49 -17.25
N ILE A 31 -5.77 20.53 -16.61
CA ILE A 31 -5.23 19.18 -16.41
C ILE A 31 -5.02 18.44 -17.73
N VAL A 32 -6.00 18.48 -18.63
CA VAL A 32 -5.89 17.86 -19.96
C VAL A 32 -4.74 18.51 -20.74
N ALA A 33 -4.67 19.84 -20.75
CA ALA A 33 -3.63 20.59 -21.44
C ALA A 33 -2.23 20.37 -20.85
N ALA A 34 -2.11 20.19 -19.53
CA ALA A 34 -0.85 19.90 -18.86
C ALA A 34 -0.35 18.46 -19.07
N GLY A 35 -1.07 17.62 -19.81
CA GLY A 35 -0.72 16.21 -20.01
C GLY A 35 -0.81 15.36 -18.73
N ALA A 36 -1.35 15.93 -17.66
CA ALA A 36 -1.43 15.35 -16.32
C ALA A 36 -2.42 14.17 -16.20
N VAL A 37 -3.04 13.75 -17.31
CA VAL A 37 -3.85 12.54 -17.40
C VAL A 37 -2.96 11.28 -17.49
N SER A 38 -1.63 11.43 -17.54
CA SER A 38 -0.70 10.30 -17.52
C SER A 38 -0.63 9.64 -16.13
N GLY A 39 -1.45 8.62 -15.92
CA GLY A 39 -1.26 7.57 -14.91
C GLY A 39 -1.71 7.86 -13.48
N GLY A 40 -1.63 9.10 -12.98
CA GLY A 40 -1.94 9.43 -11.57
C GLY A 40 -3.41 9.69 -11.24
N GLY A 41 -4.22 10.04 -12.24
CA GLY A 41 -5.61 10.45 -12.04
C GLY A 41 -5.74 11.84 -11.37
N LEU A 42 -6.97 12.40 -11.40
CA LEU A 42 -7.26 13.76 -10.92
C LEU A 42 -6.94 13.95 -9.44
N GLY A 43 -7.15 12.92 -8.63
CA GLY A 43 -6.89 12.95 -7.19
C GLY A 43 -5.41 13.08 -6.87
N ALA A 44 -4.54 12.30 -7.54
CA ALA A 44 -3.10 12.40 -7.32
C ALA A 44 -2.57 13.79 -7.71
N MET A 45 -3.03 14.35 -8.82
CA MET A 45 -2.68 15.72 -9.22
C MET A 45 -3.15 16.76 -8.21
N TYR A 46 -4.39 16.64 -7.71
CA TYR A 46 -4.95 17.59 -6.74
C TYR A 46 -4.18 17.58 -5.41
N PHE A 47 -3.81 16.40 -4.90
CA PHE A 47 -3.06 16.26 -3.64
C PHE A 47 -1.54 16.32 -3.82
N GLY A 48 -1.04 16.49 -5.05
CA GLY A 48 0.40 16.51 -5.34
C GLY A 48 1.08 15.14 -5.15
N TYR A 49 0.33 14.04 -5.23
CA TYR A 49 0.89 12.69 -5.15
C TYR A 49 1.54 12.28 -6.46
N SER A 50 2.72 11.71 -6.34
CA SER A 50 3.46 11.09 -7.43
C SER A 50 3.82 9.66 -7.07
N LYS A 51 4.29 8.90 -8.06
CA LYS A 51 5.03 7.66 -7.78
C LYS A 51 6.23 7.99 -6.88
N VAL A 52 6.56 7.09 -5.97
CA VAL A 52 7.79 7.18 -5.17
C VAL A 52 8.94 6.52 -5.92
N ASN A 53 10.13 7.12 -5.84
CA ASN A 53 11.32 6.56 -6.48
C ASN A 53 11.90 5.38 -5.69
N ASP A 54 11.72 5.41 -4.37
CA ASP A 54 12.17 4.39 -3.45
C ASP A 54 10.96 3.90 -2.63
N PRO A 55 10.37 2.75 -3.01
CA PRO A 55 9.25 2.16 -2.27
C PRO A 55 9.66 1.79 -0.83
N VAL A 56 8.77 2.05 0.13
CA VAL A 56 9.03 1.75 1.56
C VAL A 56 9.30 0.26 1.75
N ARG A 57 10.41 -0.05 2.40
CA ARG A 57 10.87 -1.41 2.69
C ARG A 57 10.23 -1.91 3.97
N VAL A 58 9.36 -2.90 3.86
CA VAL A 58 8.55 -3.38 4.99
C VAL A 58 8.90 -4.80 5.41
N GLY A 59 8.79 -5.05 6.72
CA GLY A 59 8.76 -6.38 7.30
C GLY A 59 7.33 -6.81 7.63
N VAL A 60 6.91 -8.01 7.24
CA VAL A 60 5.59 -8.55 7.61
C VAL A 60 5.72 -9.52 8.77
N ILE A 61 5.16 -9.17 9.92
CA ILE A 61 5.18 -9.96 11.16
C ILE A 61 3.85 -10.71 11.29
N GLY A 62 3.91 -12.04 11.15
CA GLY A 62 2.75 -12.92 11.02
C GLY A 62 2.33 -13.05 9.56
N THR A 63 2.55 -14.23 8.97
CA THR A 63 2.18 -14.55 7.59
C THR A 63 1.09 -15.61 7.52
N GLY A 64 0.14 -15.52 8.44
CA GLY A 64 -1.12 -16.26 8.40
C GLY A 64 -2.04 -15.81 7.26
N ASP A 65 -3.34 -15.94 7.49
CA ASP A 65 -4.34 -15.56 6.48
C ASP A 65 -4.30 -14.05 6.20
N GLU A 66 -4.37 -13.23 7.25
CA GLU A 66 -4.40 -11.77 7.12
C GLU A 66 -3.06 -11.21 6.65
N GLY A 67 -1.94 -11.77 7.11
CA GLY A 67 -0.62 -11.41 6.60
C GLY A 67 -0.50 -11.63 5.09
N ASN A 68 -1.07 -12.71 4.56
CA ASN A 68 -1.09 -12.95 3.11
C ASN A 68 -2.01 -12.00 2.35
N VAL A 69 -3.15 -11.61 2.93
CA VAL A 69 -4.03 -10.60 2.34
C VAL A 69 -3.29 -9.26 2.24
N LEU A 70 -2.60 -8.87 3.31
CA LEU A 70 -1.83 -7.61 3.35
C LEU A 70 -0.63 -7.65 2.40
N ILE A 71 0.06 -8.78 2.25
CA ILE A 71 1.08 -8.98 1.20
C ILE A 71 0.46 -8.74 -0.19
N GLY A 72 -0.72 -9.30 -0.46
CA GLY A 72 -1.45 -9.06 -1.72
C GLY A 72 -1.86 -7.60 -1.94
N GLY A 73 -2.06 -6.84 -0.86
CA GLY A 73 -2.37 -5.41 -0.90
C GLY A 73 -1.16 -4.49 -1.10
N CYS A 74 0.07 -4.99 -0.93
CA CYS A 74 1.29 -4.19 -1.06
C CYS A 74 1.58 -3.88 -2.53
N ASN A 75 1.30 -2.66 -2.99
CA ASN A 75 1.66 -2.25 -4.34
C ASN A 75 3.19 -2.09 -4.47
N PRO A 76 3.89 -2.85 -5.35
CA PRO A 76 5.34 -2.78 -5.50
C PRO A 76 5.87 -1.39 -5.90
N ASP A 77 5.02 -0.53 -6.46
CA ASP A 77 5.40 0.86 -6.80
C ASP A 77 5.54 1.76 -5.56
N TYR A 78 5.08 1.33 -4.39
CA TYR A 78 5.05 2.13 -3.16
C TYR A 78 5.55 1.38 -1.92
N VAL A 79 5.41 0.05 -1.89
CA VAL A 79 5.78 -0.81 -0.76
C VAL A 79 6.49 -2.06 -1.26
N THR A 80 7.70 -2.29 -0.76
CA THR A 80 8.48 -3.51 -1.04
C THR A 80 8.60 -4.34 0.24
N VAL A 81 8.04 -5.55 0.24
CA VAL A 81 8.28 -6.50 1.32
C VAL A 81 9.73 -6.99 1.24
N LYS A 82 10.52 -6.69 2.27
CA LYS A 82 11.94 -7.05 2.37
C LYS A 82 12.20 -8.11 3.43
N ALA A 83 11.27 -8.30 4.37
CA ALA A 83 11.34 -9.34 5.37
C ALA A 83 9.97 -9.92 5.70
N ILE A 84 9.95 -11.19 6.12
CA ILE A 84 8.79 -11.81 6.75
C ILE A 84 9.22 -12.50 8.06
N ALA A 85 8.35 -12.52 9.06
CA ALA A 85 8.53 -13.27 10.28
C ALA A 85 7.28 -14.11 10.60
N ASP A 86 7.43 -15.42 10.75
CA ASP A 86 6.39 -16.30 11.28
C ASP A 86 7.02 -17.52 11.94
N ILE A 87 6.37 -18.06 12.97
CA ILE A 87 6.86 -19.25 13.68
C ILE A 87 6.50 -20.55 12.96
N ARG A 88 5.51 -20.52 12.06
CA ARG A 88 4.99 -21.73 11.39
C ARG A 88 5.59 -21.87 10.00
N PRO A 89 6.30 -22.97 9.70
CA PRO A 89 6.85 -23.22 8.37
C PRO A 89 5.81 -23.16 7.24
N TYR A 90 4.58 -23.61 7.52
CA TYR A 90 3.50 -23.56 6.53
C TYR A 90 3.02 -22.13 6.23
N SER A 91 3.00 -21.23 7.23
CA SER A 91 2.69 -19.81 7.03
C SER A 91 3.77 -19.11 6.22
N ILE A 92 5.04 -19.45 6.45
CA ILE A 92 6.16 -18.97 5.64
C ILE A 92 6.01 -19.46 4.19
N TYR A 93 5.72 -20.74 3.97
CA TYR A 93 5.49 -21.28 2.63
C TYR A 93 4.36 -20.53 1.91
N ARG A 94 3.22 -20.33 2.57
CA ARG A 94 2.09 -19.57 1.99
C ARG A 94 2.45 -18.12 1.71
N ALA A 95 3.28 -17.48 2.54
CA ALA A 95 3.76 -16.13 2.27
C ALA A 95 4.45 -16.02 0.89
N PHE A 96 5.18 -17.04 0.46
CA PHE A 96 5.82 -17.06 -0.87
C PHE A 96 4.86 -17.49 -1.98
N HIS A 97 4.11 -18.57 -1.78
CA HIS A 97 3.36 -19.26 -2.84
C HIS A 97 1.88 -18.89 -2.93
N GLY A 98 1.36 -18.18 -1.94
CA GLY A 98 -0.05 -17.88 -1.79
C GLY A 98 -0.87 -19.03 -1.21
N ASP A 99 -2.17 -18.81 -1.13
CA ASP A 99 -3.15 -19.77 -0.67
C ASP A 99 -3.77 -20.55 -1.84
N TRP A 100 -3.61 -21.87 -1.86
CA TRP A 100 -4.11 -22.74 -2.92
C TRP A 100 -5.35 -23.54 -2.55
N SER A 101 -6.01 -23.21 -1.43
CA SER A 101 -7.25 -23.87 -0.99
C SER A 101 -8.42 -23.67 -1.96
N SER A 102 -8.43 -22.57 -2.70
CA SER A 102 -9.40 -22.30 -3.79
C SER A 102 -8.87 -21.20 -4.71
N PRO A 103 -9.41 -21.07 -5.94
CA PRO A 103 -9.08 -19.95 -6.82
C PRO A 103 -9.34 -18.57 -6.19
N ALA A 104 -10.42 -18.43 -5.42
CA ALA A 104 -10.74 -17.21 -4.71
C ALA A 104 -9.71 -16.88 -3.62
N ALA A 105 -9.31 -17.90 -2.84
CA ALA A 105 -8.26 -17.74 -1.83
C ALA A 105 -6.93 -17.34 -2.47
N ASN A 106 -6.53 -17.94 -3.60
CA ASN A 106 -5.29 -17.58 -4.29
C ASN A 106 -5.31 -16.16 -4.86
N SER A 107 -6.47 -15.69 -5.29
CA SER A 107 -6.63 -14.31 -5.75
C SER A 107 -6.49 -13.32 -4.60
N ALA A 108 -7.05 -13.61 -3.43
CA ALA A 108 -6.99 -12.74 -2.26
C ALA A 108 -5.66 -12.81 -1.50
N ARG A 109 -4.98 -13.97 -1.56
CA ARG A 109 -3.74 -14.30 -0.86
C ARG A 109 -2.74 -14.86 -1.88
N PRO A 110 -2.21 -14.00 -2.77
CA PRO A 110 -1.41 -14.44 -3.92
C PRO A 110 0.02 -14.87 -3.57
N GLY A 111 0.54 -14.45 -2.42
CA GLY A 111 1.93 -14.66 -2.01
C GLY A 111 2.92 -13.74 -2.75
N LEU A 112 4.14 -13.67 -2.21
CA LEU A 112 5.21 -12.78 -2.65
C LEU A 112 5.65 -13.03 -4.09
N ILE A 113 5.70 -14.29 -4.52
CA ILE A 113 6.14 -14.66 -5.88
C ILE A 113 5.23 -14.00 -6.91
N LYS A 114 3.91 -14.12 -6.73
CA LYS A 114 2.92 -13.54 -7.64
C LYS A 114 2.83 -12.03 -7.48
N GLN A 115 2.88 -11.51 -6.25
CA GLN A 115 2.76 -10.08 -5.97
C GLN A 115 3.91 -9.26 -6.58
N TYR A 116 5.14 -9.73 -6.39
CA TYR A 116 6.35 -9.05 -6.83
C TYR A 116 6.93 -9.62 -8.13
N LYS A 117 6.21 -10.56 -8.76
CA LYS A 117 6.57 -11.18 -10.05
C LYS A 117 7.95 -11.83 -10.05
N TYR A 118 8.38 -12.40 -8.93
CA TYR A 118 9.59 -13.20 -8.88
C TYR A 118 9.43 -14.45 -9.75
N ALA A 119 10.48 -14.88 -10.44
CA ALA A 119 10.45 -16.08 -11.27
C ALA A 119 10.43 -17.37 -10.44
N SER A 120 10.88 -17.33 -9.18
CA SER A 120 10.91 -18.48 -8.28
C SER A 120 10.97 -18.07 -6.82
N GLU A 121 10.73 -19.01 -5.90
CA GLU A 121 10.98 -18.80 -4.47
C GLU A 121 12.45 -18.50 -4.19
N ALA A 122 13.38 -19.14 -4.92
CA ALA A 122 14.81 -18.89 -4.76
C ALA A 122 15.18 -17.44 -5.10
N GLU A 123 14.54 -16.84 -6.10
CA GLU A 123 14.69 -15.42 -6.41
C GLU A 123 14.01 -14.54 -5.34
N ALA A 124 12.79 -14.89 -4.93
CA ALA A 124 12.10 -14.17 -3.88
C ALA A 124 12.94 -14.10 -2.59
N ARG A 125 13.58 -15.21 -2.19
CA ARG A 125 14.44 -15.30 -1.00
C ARG A 125 15.75 -14.51 -1.08
N LYS A 126 16.19 -14.12 -2.29
CA LYS A 126 17.30 -13.15 -2.42
C LYS A 126 16.87 -11.74 -2.07
N ASN A 127 15.57 -11.46 -2.20
CA ASN A 127 15.00 -10.14 -1.97
C ASN A 127 14.29 -10.02 -0.61
N VAL A 128 13.75 -11.14 -0.12
CA VAL A 128 12.94 -11.24 1.10
C VAL A 128 13.64 -12.15 2.11
N LYS A 129 14.08 -11.56 3.22
CA LYS A 129 14.68 -12.29 4.34
C LYS A 129 13.59 -12.95 5.19
N VAL A 130 13.81 -14.19 5.60
CA VAL A 130 12.88 -14.93 6.45
C VAL A 130 13.41 -14.99 7.86
N TYR A 131 12.59 -14.57 8.80
CA TYR A 131 12.84 -14.65 10.23
C TYR A 131 11.92 -15.68 10.87
N ASP A 132 12.48 -16.59 11.65
CA ASP A 132 11.76 -17.64 12.35
C ASP A 132 12.41 -17.92 13.71
N ALA A 133 11.93 -18.94 14.42
CA ALA A 133 12.43 -19.27 15.75
C ALA A 133 13.94 -19.62 15.79
N THR A 134 14.56 -19.94 14.65
CA THR A 134 15.96 -20.38 14.57
C THR A 134 16.95 -19.24 14.39
N ASN A 135 16.49 -18.05 13.99
CA ASN A 135 17.35 -16.90 13.68
C ASN A 135 16.94 -15.59 14.40
N GLY A 136 16.28 -15.73 15.54
CA GLY A 136 15.86 -14.62 16.40
C GLY A 136 14.49 -14.03 16.08
N GLY A 137 13.82 -14.54 15.04
CA GLY A 137 12.41 -14.26 14.76
C GLY A 137 12.10 -12.77 14.67
N ILE A 138 11.02 -12.36 15.33
CA ILE A 138 10.52 -10.98 15.27
C ILE A 138 11.57 -9.99 15.80
N ASP A 139 12.26 -10.31 16.90
CA ASP A 139 13.29 -9.43 17.48
C ASP A 139 14.45 -9.17 16.52
N ALA A 140 14.81 -10.16 15.70
CA ALA A 140 15.84 -9.99 14.70
C ALA A 140 15.34 -9.18 13.48
N LEU A 141 14.08 -9.35 13.08
CA LEU A 141 13.45 -8.52 12.04
C LEU A 141 13.38 -7.05 12.47
N LEU A 142 12.99 -6.77 13.70
CA LEU A 142 12.88 -5.41 14.25
C LEU A 142 14.23 -4.68 14.36
N LYS A 143 15.34 -5.43 14.35
CA LYS A 143 16.72 -4.90 14.37
C LYS A 143 17.36 -4.84 12.98
N ASP A 144 16.61 -5.16 11.93
CA ASP A 144 17.12 -5.15 10.57
C ASP A 144 17.09 -3.72 10.02
N ASP A 145 18.27 -3.11 9.88
CA ASP A 145 18.43 -1.73 9.39
C ASP A 145 17.96 -1.55 7.93
N GLU A 146 17.68 -2.63 7.19
CA GLU A 146 17.06 -2.54 5.86
C GLU A 146 15.53 -2.33 5.90
N ILE A 147 14.90 -2.45 7.07
CA ILE A 147 13.45 -2.37 7.26
C ILE A 147 13.05 -1.00 7.83
N GLU A 148 12.14 -0.33 7.13
CA GLU A 148 11.72 1.04 7.44
C GLU A 148 10.36 1.10 8.16
N ALA A 149 9.54 0.07 7.98
CA ALA A 149 8.26 -0.09 8.65
C ALA A 149 7.86 -1.55 8.78
N VAL A 150 6.90 -1.84 9.67
CA VAL A 150 6.37 -3.18 9.89
C VAL A 150 4.87 -3.26 9.65
N ILE A 151 4.42 -4.41 9.16
CA ILE A 151 3.02 -4.81 9.09
C ILE A 151 2.83 -5.91 10.13
N ILE A 152 2.00 -5.66 11.15
CA ILE A 152 1.74 -6.61 12.23
C ILE A 152 0.40 -7.30 11.95
N ALA A 153 0.46 -8.59 11.63
CA ALA A 153 -0.69 -9.46 11.35
C ALA A 153 -0.73 -10.69 12.27
N LEU A 154 -0.36 -10.46 13.54
CA LEU A 154 -0.46 -11.45 14.61
C LEU A 154 -1.89 -11.50 15.20
N PRO A 155 -2.21 -12.48 16.06
CA PRO A 155 -3.37 -12.39 16.94
C PRO A 155 -3.38 -11.09 17.76
N LEU A 156 -4.54 -10.48 17.96
CA LEU A 156 -4.69 -9.14 18.57
C LEU A 156 -3.96 -8.97 19.91
N HIS A 157 -3.91 -10.00 20.75
CA HIS A 157 -3.24 -9.94 22.05
C HIS A 157 -1.70 -9.81 21.96
N LEU A 158 -1.12 -9.97 20.77
CA LEU A 158 0.29 -9.80 20.48
C LEU A 158 0.62 -8.51 19.73
N HIS A 159 -0.37 -7.65 19.43
CA HIS A 159 -0.11 -6.42 18.65
C HIS A 159 0.68 -5.38 19.45
N ALA A 160 0.19 -5.01 20.64
CA ALA A 160 0.79 -3.97 21.46
C ALA A 160 2.25 -4.22 21.93
N PRO A 161 2.68 -5.45 22.27
CA PRO A 161 4.06 -5.69 22.68
C PRO A 161 5.08 -5.72 21.53
N ILE A 162 4.63 -5.70 20.27
CA ILE A 162 5.46 -5.66 19.07
C ILE A 162 5.57 -4.21 18.58
#